data_AF-A0A7J8G6I8-F1
#
_entry.id   AF-A0A7J8G6I8-F1
#
_cell.length_a   1.000
_cell.length_b   1.000
_cell.length_c   1.000
_cell.angle_alpha   90.00
_cell.angle_beta   90.00
_cell.angle_gamma   90.00
#
_symmetry.space_group_name_H-M   'P 1'
#
loop_
_entity.id
_entity.type
_entity.pdbx_description
1 polymer ?
#
loop_
_entity_poly.entity_id
_entity_poly.type
_entity_poly.pdbx_seq_one_letter_code
_entity_poly.pdbx_strand_id
1 'polypeptide(L)'
;MRFAKKFQRTFDSLKNVSNKSDLQKTYQKLGKDLENLDYLAFRRQQDLKSPDQRDEIAGARASLKENSPLLHSICSACLEHSDVASLKASKDTVCEEIQNALNVISNASQGIQNTQAPPEPQAATLGSALDELENLIVLDPLSVTEEEIRPSLEKRLEAIISGAALLADSSCTRDFHRERIIAECNAIRQALQDLLSEYMNNVSK
;
A
#
# COMPACT_ATOMS: atom_id res chain seq x y z
N MET A 1 8.73 -9.78 21.08
CA MET A 1 9.35 -10.34 19.85
C MET A 1 10.87 -10.50 20.00
N ARG A 2 11.40 -11.70 20.28
CA ARG A 2 12.84 -11.91 20.54
C ARG A 2 13.71 -11.81 19.27
N PHE A 3 13.18 -12.23 18.12
CA PHE A 3 13.93 -12.31 16.86
C PHE A 3 14.11 -10.96 16.17
N ALA A 4 13.09 -10.11 16.12
CA ALA A 4 13.23 -8.73 15.67
C ALA A 4 14.27 -7.96 16.51
N LYS A 5 14.27 -8.15 17.83
CA LYS A 5 15.31 -7.57 18.72
C LYS A 5 16.71 -8.15 18.44
N LYS A 6 16.82 -9.42 18.05
CA LYS A 6 18.09 -10.04 17.70
C LYS A 6 18.65 -9.44 16.41
N PHE A 7 17.84 -9.39 15.37
CA PHE A 7 18.18 -8.75 14.10
C PHE A 7 18.56 -7.28 14.31
N GLN A 8 17.74 -6.52 15.05
CA GLN A 8 18.00 -5.11 15.39
C GLN A 8 19.40 -4.91 15.99
N ARG A 9 19.80 -5.74 16.98
CA ARG A 9 21.13 -5.64 17.59
C ARG A 9 22.26 -5.90 16.61
N THR A 10 22.10 -6.89 15.73
CA THR A 10 23.11 -7.21 14.71
C THR A 10 23.17 -6.11 13.64
N PHE A 11 22.03 -5.55 13.25
CA PHE A 11 21.91 -4.37 12.38
C PHE A 11 22.60 -3.14 12.99
N ASP A 12 22.33 -2.84 14.26
CA ASP A 12 22.97 -1.74 15.00
C ASP A 12 24.48 -1.91 15.14
N SER A 13 24.96 -3.16 15.15
CA SER A 13 26.39 -3.46 15.13
C SER A 13 26.98 -3.25 13.74
N LEU A 14 26.27 -3.67 12.68
CA LEU A 14 26.73 -3.53 11.29
C LEU A 14 26.83 -2.06 10.87
N LYS A 15 25.85 -1.23 11.25
CA LYS A 15 25.87 0.20 10.91
C LYS A 15 27.00 0.97 11.60
N ASN A 16 27.55 0.46 12.70
CA ASN A 16 28.59 1.13 13.49
C ASN A 16 29.97 0.47 13.36
N VAL A 17 30.16 -0.38 12.34
CA VAL A 17 31.41 -1.12 12.17
C VAL A 17 32.56 -0.21 11.73
N SER A 18 33.77 -0.48 12.25
CA SER A 18 34.95 0.36 12.03
C SER A 18 36.07 -0.32 11.23
N ASN A 19 35.90 -1.58 10.85
CA ASN A 19 36.90 -2.31 10.05
C ASN A 19 36.27 -3.44 9.21
N LYS A 20 36.99 -3.88 8.17
CA LYS A 20 36.50 -4.87 7.20
C LYS A 20 36.29 -6.27 7.78
N SER A 21 37.12 -6.69 8.74
CA SER A 21 37.01 -8.01 9.39
C SER A 21 35.72 -8.12 10.17
N ASP A 22 35.41 -7.11 10.98
CA ASP A 22 34.18 -7.04 11.75
C ASP A 22 32.96 -6.83 10.86
N LEU A 23 33.10 -6.10 9.74
CA LEU A 23 32.03 -5.94 8.75
C LEU A 23 31.60 -7.31 8.22
N GLN A 24 32.56 -8.12 7.76
CA GLN A 24 32.28 -9.44 7.21
C GLN A 24 31.64 -10.39 8.25
N LYS A 25 32.19 -10.44 9.47
CA LYS A 25 31.66 -11.28 10.55
C LYS A 25 30.24 -10.86 10.96
N THR A 26 30.02 -9.56 11.09
CA THR A 26 28.72 -9.01 11.51
C THR A 26 27.67 -9.22 10.42
N TYR A 27 28.04 -9.08 9.15
CA TYR A 27 27.14 -9.33 8.03
C TYR A 27 26.75 -10.81 7.89
N GLN A 28 27.68 -11.74 8.10
CA GLN A 28 27.35 -13.18 8.14
C GLN A 28 26.34 -13.50 9.25
N LYS A 29 26.48 -12.85 10.42
CA LYS A 29 25.52 -12.98 11.51
C LYS A 29 24.17 -12.33 11.15
N LEU A 30 24.21 -11.17 10.49
CA LEU A 30 23.00 -10.47 10.05
C LEU A 30 22.20 -11.35 9.07
N GLY A 31 22.86 -12.02 8.12
CA GLY A 31 22.21 -12.94 7.18
C GLY A 31 21.44 -14.06 7.89
N LYS A 32 22.06 -14.72 8.89
CA LYS A 32 21.38 -15.74 9.70
C LYS A 32 20.21 -15.18 10.50
N ASP A 33 20.37 -13.98 11.07
CA ASP A 33 19.31 -13.33 11.82
C ASP A 33 18.15 -12.90 10.90
N LEU A 34 18.46 -12.48 9.67
CA LEU A 34 17.51 -12.12 8.62
C LEU A 34 16.70 -13.32 8.16
N GLU A 35 17.34 -14.45 7.84
CA GLU A 35 16.65 -15.67 7.43
C GLU A 35 15.64 -16.13 8.49
N ASN A 36 16.04 -16.11 9.77
CA ASN A 36 15.15 -16.47 10.87
C ASN A 36 14.00 -15.47 11.03
N LEU A 37 14.28 -14.17 10.93
CA LEU A 37 13.25 -13.13 11.00
C LEU A 37 12.26 -13.25 9.84
N ASP A 38 12.76 -13.44 8.61
CA ASP A 38 11.96 -13.58 7.40
C ASP A 38 11.03 -14.79 7.47
N TYR A 39 11.54 -15.94 7.92
CA TYR A 39 10.73 -17.13 8.09
C TYR A 39 9.56 -16.90 9.06
N LEU A 40 9.82 -16.27 10.20
CA LEU A 40 8.78 -15.97 11.19
C LEU A 40 7.80 -14.89 10.72
N ALA A 41 8.31 -13.86 10.03
CA ALA A 41 7.48 -12.83 9.43
C ALA A 41 6.56 -13.43 8.34
N PHE A 42 7.06 -14.36 7.53
CA PHE A 42 6.25 -15.09 6.56
C PHE A 42 5.15 -15.92 7.21
N ARG A 43 5.48 -16.66 8.27
CA ARG A 43 4.49 -17.40 9.06
C ARG A 43 3.40 -16.46 9.58
N ARG A 44 3.80 -15.32 10.16
CA ARG A 44 2.86 -14.31 10.64
C ARG A 44 2.00 -13.73 9.52
N GLN A 45 2.58 -13.46 8.35
CA GLN A 45 1.85 -13.02 7.17
C GLN A 45 0.72 -14.01 6.82
N GLN A 46 0.98 -15.32 6.82
CA GLN A 46 -0.06 -16.31 6.53
C GLN A 46 -1.16 -16.37 7.59
N ASP A 47 -0.82 -16.05 8.85
CA ASP A 47 -1.76 -16.08 9.97
C ASP A 47 -2.66 -14.81 10.05
N LEU A 48 -2.33 -13.75 9.31
CA LEU A 48 -3.10 -12.50 9.30
C LEU A 48 -4.37 -12.62 8.45
N LYS A 49 -5.47 -12.03 8.95
CA LYS A 49 -6.77 -12.05 8.25
C LYS A 49 -6.92 -10.92 7.24
N SER A 50 -6.44 -9.72 7.57
CA SER A 50 -6.53 -8.55 6.68
C SER A 50 -5.60 -8.74 5.47
N PRO A 51 -6.09 -8.56 4.22
CA PRO A 51 -5.23 -8.54 3.03
C PRO A 51 -4.18 -7.42 3.11
N ASP A 52 -4.57 -6.21 3.47
CA ASP A 52 -3.66 -5.05 3.54
C ASP A 52 -2.49 -5.31 4.50
N GLN A 53 -2.78 -5.85 5.70
CA GLN A 53 -1.71 -6.19 6.66
C GLN A 53 -0.79 -7.32 6.15
N ARG A 54 -1.32 -8.23 5.31
CA ARG A 54 -0.49 -9.27 4.68
C ARG A 54 0.45 -8.65 3.66
N ASP A 55 -0.02 -7.70 2.88
CA ASP A 55 0.77 -6.99 1.87
C ASP A 55 1.81 -6.07 2.52
N GLU A 56 1.47 -5.39 3.63
CA GLU A 56 2.41 -4.61 4.43
C GLU A 56 3.57 -5.47 4.96
N ILE A 57 3.29 -6.64 5.57
CA ILE A 57 4.35 -7.55 6.00
C ILE A 57 5.16 -8.04 4.79
N ALA A 58 4.51 -8.38 3.67
CA ALA A 58 5.20 -8.84 2.47
C ALA A 58 6.19 -7.78 1.96
N GLY A 59 5.76 -6.53 1.87
CA GLY A 59 6.59 -5.39 1.48
C GLY A 59 7.75 -5.16 2.44
N ALA A 60 7.49 -5.16 3.75
CA ALA A 60 8.54 -5.01 4.76
C ALA A 60 9.60 -6.13 4.69
N ARG A 61 9.18 -7.38 4.47
CA ARG A 61 10.09 -8.52 4.28
C ARG A 61 10.95 -8.36 3.03
N ALA A 62 10.36 -7.93 1.92
CA ALA A 62 11.08 -7.66 0.69
C ALA A 62 12.13 -6.55 0.89
N SER A 63 11.73 -5.43 1.50
CA SER A 63 12.62 -4.32 1.81
C SER A 63 13.81 -4.74 2.67
N LEU A 64 13.63 -5.57 3.70
CA LEU A 64 14.77 -6.08 4.50
C LEU A 64 15.76 -6.91 3.69
N LYS A 65 15.26 -7.74 2.75
CA LYS A 65 16.11 -8.57 1.89
C LYS A 65 16.90 -7.75 0.89
N GLU A 66 16.28 -6.72 0.33
CA GLU A 66 16.91 -5.81 -0.63
C GLU A 66 17.95 -4.91 0.05
N ASN A 67 17.60 -4.34 1.20
CA ASN A 67 18.45 -3.37 1.89
C ASN A 67 19.63 -3.99 2.65
N SER A 68 19.56 -5.26 3.05
CA SER A 68 20.66 -5.94 3.74
C SER A 68 21.99 -5.97 2.96
N PRO A 69 22.05 -6.46 1.70
CA PRO A 69 23.28 -6.43 0.90
C PRO A 69 23.69 -5.00 0.50
N LEU A 70 22.73 -4.10 0.33
CA LEU A 70 23.00 -2.69 0.04
C LEU A 70 23.72 -2.01 1.21
N LEU A 71 23.20 -2.20 2.43
CA LEU A 71 23.83 -1.71 3.65
C LEU A 71 25.26 -2.23 3.82
N HIS A 72 25.49 -3.52 3.55
CA HIS A 72 26.84 -4.08 3.58
C HIS A 72 27.79 -3.36 2.60
N SER A 73 27.33 -3.15 1.36
CA SER A 73 28.10 -2.49 0.31
C SER A 73 28.43 -1.04 0.69
N ILE A 74 27.44 -0.31 1.21
CA ILE A 74 27.62 1.07 1.69
C ILE A 74 28.56 1.12 2.90
N CYS A 75 28.39 0.24 3.89
CA CYS A 75 29.30 0.17 5.02
C CYS A 75 30.74 -0.16 4.59
N SER A 76 30.92 -1.05 3.61
CA SER A 76 32.24 -1.34 3.02
C SER A 76 32.85 -0.09 2.39
N ALA A 77 32.08 0.64 1.57
CA ALA A 77 32.54 1.87 0.93
C ALA A 77 32.88 2.97 1.95
N CYS A 78 32.06 3.13 3.00
CA CYS A 78 32.30 4.11 4.07
C CYS A 78 33.58 3.82 4.88
N LEU A 79 34.04 2.57 4.95
CA LEU A 79 35.32 2.23 5.58
C LEU A 79 36.53 2.67 4.74
N GLU A 80 36.36 2.80 3.42
CA GLU A 80 37.40 3.23 2.49
C GLU A 80 37.35 4.74 2.22
N HIS A 81 36.15 5.33 2.27
CA HIS A 81 35.86 6.70 1.86
C HIS A 81 34.97 7.41 2.89
N SER A 82 35.52 7.67 4.09
CA SER A 82 34.77 8.22 5.23
C SER A 82 34.44 9.72 5.11
N ASP A 83 35.01 10.41 4.13
CA ASP A 83 34.84 11.82 3.82
C ASP A 83 33.70 12.10 2.83
N VAL A 84 33.21 11.08 2.12
CA VAL A 84 32.17 11.24 1.09
C VAL A 84 30.79 11.41 1.74
N ALA A 85 30.22 12.61 1.62
CA ALA A 85 28.92 12.95 2.20
C ALA A 85 27.75 12.13 1.62
N SER A 86 27.77 11.85 0.31
CA SER A 86 26.71 11.05 -0.33
C SER A 86 26.67 9.62 0.21
N LEU A 87 27.81 9.01 0.54
CA LEU A 87 27.84 7.67 1.15
C LEU A 87 27.23 7.66 2.55
N LYS A 88 27.45 8.73 3.35
CA LYS A 88 26.79 8.89 4.65
C LYS A 88 25.28 9.03 4.50
N ALA A 89 24.84 9.89 3.58
CA ALA A 89 23.43 10.07 3.29
C ALA A 89 22.78 8.75 2.83
N SER A 90 23.39 8.03 1.88
CA SER A 90 22.90 6.71 1.43
C SER A 90 22.83 5.70 2.57
N LYS A 91 23.82 5.71 3.48
CA LYS A 91 23.83 4.83 4.66
C LYS A 91 22.65 5.14 5.57
N ASP A 92 22.40 6.42 5.84
CA ASP A 92 21.32 6.86 6.71
C ASP A 92 19.96 6.48 6.11
N THR A 93 19.75 6.71 4.80
CA THR A 93 18.53 6.31 4.08
C THR A 93 18.27 4.80 4.19
N VAL A 94 19.27 3.96 3.88
CA VAL A 94 19.11 2.50 3.97
C VAL A 94 18.88 2.03 5.41
N CYS A 95 19.50 2.70 6.38
CA CYS A 95 19.24 2.40 7.80
C CYS A 95 17.81 2.75 8.21
N GLU A 96 17.27 3.87 7.73
CA GLU A 96 15.89 4.29 7.97
C GLU A 96 14.90 3.30 7.34
N GLU A 97 15.12 2.88 6.10
CA GLU A 97 14.28 1.88 5.42
C GLU A 97 14.26 0.54 6.16
N ILE A 98 15.43 0.04 6.59
CA ILE A 98 15.51 -1.17 7.41
C ILE A 98 14.76 -1.00 8.74
N GLN A 99 14.90 0.15 9.39
CA GLN A 99 14.21 0.42 10.66
C GLN A 99 12.69 0.47 10.49
N ASN A 100 12.21 1.09 9.40
CA ASN A 100 10.80 1.17 9.06
C ASN A 100 10.22 -0.22 8.79
N ALA A 101 10.92 -1.05 8.00
CA ALA A 101 10.52 -2.43 7.74
C ALA A 101 10.46 -3.27 9.03
N LEU A 102 11.42 -3.09 9.94
CA LEU A 102 11.38 -3.75 11.26
C LEU A 102 10.20 -3.31 12.12
N ASN A 103 9.85 -2.02 12.07
CA ASN A 103 8.70 -1.49 12.81
C ASN A 103 7.39 -2.10 12.28
N VAL A 104 7.20 -2.18 10.96
CA VAL A 104 6.03 -2.83 10.34
C VAL A 104 5.91 -4.28 10.79
N ILE A 105 6.99 -5.06 10.68
CA ILE A 105 7.00 -6.48 11.09
C ILE A 105 6.72 -6.62 12.59
N SER A 106 7.31 -5.75 13.42
CA SER A 106 7.11 -5.75 14.88
C SER A 106 5.67 -5.44 15.26
N ASN A 107 5.07 -4.42 14.66
CA ASN A 107 3.70 -3.98 14.95
C ASN A 107 2.70 -5.08 14.57
N ALA A 108 2.81 -5.61 13.35
CA ALA A 108 1.93 -6.64 12.86
C ALA A 108 2.04 -7.96 13.66
N SER A 109 3.21 -8.22 14.25
CA SER A 109 3.45 -9.39 15.10
C SER A 109 2.96 -9.24 16.53
N GLN A 110 2.83 -8.02 17.03
CA GLN A 110 2.25 -7.75 18.36
C GLN A 110 0.73 -7.64 18.32
N GLY A 111 0.13 -7.68 17.12
CA GLY A 111 -1.30 -7.44 16.96
C GLY A 111 -1.70 -6.02 17.38
N ILE A 112 -0.73 -5.10 17.46
CA ILE A 112 -1.01 -3.69 17.58
C ILE A 112 -1.63 -3.31 16.24
N GLN A 113 -2.97 -3.27 16.23
CA GLN A 113 -3.68 -2.55 15.19
C GLN A 113 -3.10 -1.14 15.20
N ASN A 114 -2.59 -0.69 14.06
CA ASN A 114 -2.16 0.69 13.92
C ASN A 114 -3.42 1.55 14.05
N THR A 115 -3.85 1.86 15.26
CA THR A 115 -5.04 2.70 15.56
C THR A 115 -4.77 4.18 15.30
N GLN A 116 -3.71 4.51 14.54
CA GLN A 116 -3.27 5.88 14.31
C GLN A 116 -3.48 6.39 12.89
N ALA A 117 -3.98 5.57 11.98
CA ALA A 117 -4.84 6.08 10.93
C ALA A 117 -6.28 5.74 11.33
N PRO A 118 -7.26 6.66 11.16
CA PRO A 118 -8.63 6.22 10.89
C PRO A 118 -8.53 5.06 9.89
N PRO A 119 -9.39 4.02 9.92
CA PRO A 119 -9.44 3.08 8.80
C PRO A 119 -9.44 3.96 7.54
N GLU A 120 -8.35 3.93 6.76
CA GLU A 120 -8.37 4.64 5.50
C GLU A 120 -9.61 4.09 4.83
N PRO A 121 -10.62 4.94 4.55
CA PRO A 121 -11.92 4.46 4.13
C PRO A 121 -11.67 3.58 2.93
N GLN A 122 -11.77 2.24 3.12
CA GLN A 122 -11.24 1.18 2.23
C GLN A 122 -10.89 1.79 0.89
N ALA A 123 -9.63 2.22 0.71
CA ALA A 123 -9.25 3.27 -0.25
C ALA A 123 -10.20 3.19 -1.44
N ALA A 124 -11.19 4.11 -1.52
CA ALA A 124 -12.38 3.90 -2.36
C ALA A 124 -11.91 3.87 -3.81
N THR A 125 -11.53 2.69 -4.27
CA THR A 125 -10.87 2.51 -5.55
C THR A 125 -11.93 2.66 -6.62
N LEU A 126 -11.48 3.07 -7.80
CA LEU A 126 -12.36 3.08 -8.96
C LEU A 126 -13.02 1.70 -9.18
N GLY A 127 -12.27 0.61 -8.94
CA GLY A 127 -12.78 -0.76 -9.04
C GLY A 127 -13.91 -1.05 -8.05
N SER A 128 -13.69 -0.81 -6.76
CA SER A 128 -14.73 -1.04 -5.75
C SER A 128 -15.97 -0.15 -5.97
N ALA A 129 -15.79 1.09 -6.44
CA ALA A 129 -16.91 1.97 -6.75
C ALA A 129 -17.75 1.45 -7.94
N LEU A 130 -17.11 0.84 -8.95
CA LEU A 130 -17.77 0.18 -10.06
C LEU A 130 -18.56 -1.06 -9.59
N ASP A 131 -17.93 -1.94 -8.81
CA ASP A 131 -18.57 -3.15 -8.26
C ASP A 131 -19.80 -2.79 -7.40
N GLU A 132 -19.68 -1.75 -6.59
CA GLU A 132 -20.75 -1.25 -5.75
C GLU A 132 -21.93 -0.67 -6.55
N LEU A 133 -21.65 0.03 -7.67
CA LEU A 133 -22.69 0.55 -8.55
C LEU A 133 -23.40 -0.59 -9.28
N GLU A 134 -22.66 -1.57 -9.79
CA GLU A 134 -23.23 -2.74 -10.46
C GLU A 134 -24.22 -3.49 -9.55
N ASN A 135 -23.83 -3.74 -8.30
CA ASN A 135 -24.69 -4.39 -7.32
C ASN A 135 -25.96 -3.59 -6.99
N LEU A 136 -25.90 -2.26 -7.06
CA LEU A 136 -27.03 -1.39 -6.72
C LEU A 136 -28.03 -1.23 -7.88
N ILE A 137 -27.57 -1.31 -9.13
CA ILE A 137 -28.44 -1.23 -10.32
C ILE A 137 -29.30 -2.50 -10.48
N VAL A 138 -28.92 -3.63 -9.88
CA VAL A 138 -29.66 -4.91 -9.96
C VAL A 138 -30.87 -4.98 -9.00
N LEU A 139 -31.22 -3.90 -8.31
CA LEU A 139 -32.35 -3.89 -7.36
C LEU A 139 -33.72 -3.92 -8.06
N ASP A 140 -34.66 -4.69 -7.48
CA ASP A 140 -36.04 -4.83 -7.98
C ASP A 140 -36.78 -3.48 -7.92
N PRO A 141 -37.21 -2.93 -9.08
CA PRO A 141 -37.94 -1.67 -9.19
C PRO A 141 -39.19 -1.56 -8.32
N LEU A 142 -39.78 -2.69 -7.93
CA LEU A 142 -41.00 -2.74 -7.12
C LEU A 142 -40.73 -2.63 -5.61
N SER A 143 -39.47 -2.68 -5.19
CA SER A 143 -39.07 -2.81 -3.78
C SER A 143 -38.44 -1.56 -3.16
N VAL A 144 -38.05 -0.57 -3.97
CA VAL A 144 -37.31 0.63 -3.52
C VAL A 144 -37.93 1.90 -4.09
N THR A 145 -38.09 2.94 -3.27
CA THR A 145 -38.60 4.23 -3.74
C THR A 145 -37.48 5.08 -4.35
N GLU A 146 -37.87 6.01 -5.22
CA GLU A 146 -36.94 6.90 -5.89
C GLU A 146 -36.13 7.74 -4.89
N GLU A 147 -36.79 8.27 -3.85
CA GLU A 147 -36.14 9.11 -2.84
C GLU A 147 -35.04 8.36 -2.07
N GLU A 148 -35.12 7.03 -2.01
CA GLU A 148 -34.13 6.16 -1.36
C GLU A 148 -32.97 5.80 -2.30
N ILE A 149 -33.27 5.48 -3.56
CA ILE A 149 -32.27 4.95 -4.49
C ILE A 149 -31.48 6.03 -5.22
N ARG A 150 -32.10 7.17 -5.57
CA ARG A 150 -31.47 8.27 -6.32
C ARG A 150 -30.22 8.80 -5.62
N PRO A 151 -30.24 9.17 -4.32
CA PRO A 151 -29.04 9.65 -3.64
C PRO A 151 -27.92 8.61 -3.60
N SER A 152 -28.27 7.32 -3.50
CA SER A 152 -27.32 6.22 -3.46
C SER A 152 -26.63 6.01 -4.81
N LEU A 153 -27.38 6.02 -5.91
CA LEU A 153 -26.86 5.91 -7.27
C LEU A 153 -25.97 7.10 -7.63
N GLU A 154 -26.44 8.33 -7.38
CA GLU A 154 -25.69 9.56 -7.67
C GLU A 154 -24.37 9.60 -6.87
N LYS A 155 -24.41 9.21 -5.59
CA LYS A 155 -23.20 9.14 -4.76
C LYS A 155 -22.18 8.13 -5.30
N ARG A 156 -22.61 6.94 -5.71
CA ARG A 156 -21.69 5.92 -6.26
C ARG A 156 -21.14 6.34 -7.63
N LEU A 157 -21.97 6.95 -8.47
CA LEU A 157 -21.53 7.51 -9.75
C LEU A 157 -20.46 8.59 -9.54
N GLU A 158 -20.67 9.51 -8.60
CA GLU A 158 -19.71 10.59 -8.37
C GLU A 158 -18.37 10.05 -7.81
N ALA A 159 -18.40 8.96 -7.04
CA ALA A 159 -17.19 8.26 -6.62
C ALA A 159 -16.42 7.67 -7.82
N ILE A 160 -17.12 7.06 -8.79
CA ILE A 160 -16.53 6.56 -10.03
C ILE A 160 -15.92 7.70 -10.85
N ILE A 161 -16.64 8.80 -11.03
CA ILE A 161 -16.16 9.96 -11.80
C ILE A 161 -14.94 10.58 -11.12
N SER A 162 -14.95 10.70 -9.79
CA SER A 162 -13.80 11.18 -9.02
C SER A 162 -12.58 10.28 -9.19
N GLY A 163 -12.76 8.96 -9.12
CA GLY A 163 -11.68 7.99 -9.36
C GLY A 163 -11.15 8.01 -10.81
N ALA A 164 -12.04 8.15 -11.79
CA ALA A 164 -11.67 8.27 -13.20
C ALA A 164 -10.95 9.59 -13.52
N ALA A 165 -11.31 10.68 -12.85
CA ALA A 165 -10.64 11.97 -12.98
C ALA A 165 -9.16 11.89 -12.57
N LEU A 166 -8.83 11.15 -11.50
CA LEU A 166 -7.44 10.90 -11.10
C LEU A 166 -6.62 10.21 -12.21
N LEU A 167 -7.26 9.33 -12.99
CA LEU A 167 -6.62 8.69 -14.15
C LEU A 167 -6.49 9.66 -15.33
N ALA A 168 -7.52 10.45 -15.59
CA ALA A 168 -7.55 11.41 -16.69
C ALA A 168 -6.55 12.56 -16.50
N ASP A 169 -6.39 13.06 -15.28
CA ASP A 169 -5.52 14.20 -14.94
C ASP A 169 -4.08 13.78 -14.59
N SER A 170 -3.76 12.48 -14.65
CA SER A 170 -2.40 12.00 -14.46
C SER A 170 -1.48 12.52 -15.56
N SER A 171 -0.29 12.99 -15.18
CA SER A 171 0.77 13.42 -16.11
C SER A 171 1.24 12.32 -17.09
N CYS A 172 0.94 11.06 -16.79
CA CYS A 172 1.27 9.91 -17.64
C CYS A 172 0.16 9.55 -18.64
N THR A 173 -0.99 10.23 -18.59
CA THR A 173 -2.14 9.95 -19.45
C THR A 173 -2.10 10.84 -20.70
N ARG A 174 -2.16 10.22 -21.88
CA ARG A 174 -2.17 10.95 -23.16
C ARG A 174 -3.49 11.68 -23.34
N ASP A 175 -3.46 12.85 -23.98
CA ASP A 175 -4.65 13.67 -24.26
C ASP A 175 -5.80 12.88 -24.89
N PHE A 176 -5.51 12.04 -25.89
CA PHE A 176 -6.52 11.18 -26.51
C PHE A 176 -7.25 10.27 -25.51
N HIS A 177 -6.53 9.68 -24.55
CA HIS A 177 -7.13 8.84 -23.52
C HIS A 177 -7.86 9.68 -22.47
N ARG A 178 -7.32 10.84 -22.10
CA ARG A 178 -7.98 11.80 -21.20
C ARG A 178 -9.35 12.22 -21.74
N GLU A 179 -9.41 12.67 -22.99
CA GLU A 179 -10.66 13.07 -23.65
C GLU A 179 -11.67 11.91 -23.70
N ARG A 180 -11.19 10.70 -23.99
CA ARG A 180 -12.05 9.51 -23.97
C ARG A 180 -12.60 9.23 -22.57
N ILE A 181 -11.78 9.30 -21.51
CA ILE A 181 -12.26 9.09 -20.13
C ILE A 181 -13.32 10.14 -19.77
N ILE A 182 -13.09 11.42 -20.12
CA ILE A 182 -14.06 12.49 -19.86
C ILE A 182 -15.38 12.24 -20.61
N ALA A 183 -15.31 11.81 -21.87
CA ALA A 183 -16.48 11.48 -22.67
C ALA A 183 -17.29 10.32 -22.05
N GLU A 184 -16.62 9.25 -21.60
CA GLU A 184 -17.29 8.12 -20.93
C GLU A 184 -17.90 8.50 -19.59
N CYS A 185 -17.22 9.34 -18.77
CA CYS A 185 -17.79 9.86 -17.52
C CYS A 185 -19.08 10.66 -17.76
N ASN A 186 -19.12 11.46 -18.82
CA ASN A 186 -20.32 12.20 -19.22
C ASN A 186 -21.42 11.25 -19.75
N ALA A 187 -21.04 10.23 -20.52
CA ALA A 187 -21.97 9.23 -21.04
C ALA A 187 -22.65 8.44 -19.91
N ILE A 188 -21.89 8.00 -18.90
CA ILE A 188 -22.44 7.29 -17.74
C ILE A 188 -23.35 8.23 -16.92
N ARG A 189 -22.97 9.51 -16.75
CA ARG A 189 -23.84 10.48 -16.07
C ARG A 189 -25.17 10.65 -16.79
N GLN A 190 -25.16 10.70 -18.12
CA GLN A 190 -26.40 10.76 -18.91
C GLN A 190 -27.22 9.47 -18.76
N ALA A 191 -26.58 8.30 -18.89
CA ALA A 191 -27.27 7.01 -18.77
C ALA A 191 -27.96 6.83 -17.41
N LEU A 192 -27.37 7.34 -16.32
CA LEU A 192 -28.02 7.33 -15.01
C LEU A 192 -29.26 8.24 -14.97
N GLN A 193 -29.20 9.43 -15.56
CA GLN A 193 -30.36 10.33 -15.61
C GLN A 193 -31.49 9.75 -16.44
N ASP A 194 -31.17 9.08 -17.55
CA ASP A 194 -32.15 8.38 -18.39
C ASP A 194 -32.81 7.24 -17.60
N LEU A 195 -32.00 6.44 -16.87
CA LEU A 195 -32.49 5.37 -16.00
C LEU A 195 -33.44 5.90 -14.92
N LEU A 196 -33.05 6.94 -14.18
CA LEU A 196 -33.89 7.56 -13.15
C LEU A 196 -35.21 8.10 -13.71
N SER A 197 -35.18 8.64 -14.93
CA SER A 197 -36.37 9.12 -15.62
C SER A 197 -37.33 7.99 -15.97
N GLU A 198 -36.82 6.84 -16.42
CA GLU A 198 -37.62 5.63 -16.69
C GLU A 198 -38.24 5.06 -15.40
N TYR A 199 -37.53 5.09 -14.27
CA TYR A 199 -38.11 4.70 -12.98
C TYR A 199 -39.32 5.57 -12.61
N MET A 200 -39.24 6.90 -12.77
CA MET A 200 -40.36 7.81 -12.51
C MET A 200 -41.59 7.52 -13.38
N ASN A 201 -41.35 7.20 -14.65
CA ASN A 201 -42.42 6.89 -15.60
C ASN A 201 -43.14 5.57 -15.29
N ASN A 202 -42.46 4.61 -14.65
CA ASN A 202 -43.01 3.29 -14.31
C ASN A 202 -43.76 3.27 -12.97
N VAL A 203 -43.39 4.11 -11.99
CA VAL A 203 -44.13 4.26 -10.72
C VAL A 203 -45.45 5.05 -10.91
N SER A 204 -45.54 5.85 -11.98
CA SER A 204 -46.69 6.71 -12.28
C SER A 204 -47.80 6.01 -13.11
N LYS A 205 -47.67 4.71 -13.40
CA LYS A 205 -48.65 3.88 -14.10
C LYS A 205 -49.26 2.84 -13.16
#